data_AF-A0A945F084-F1
#
_entry.id   AF-A0A945F084-F1
#
_cell.length_a   1.000
_cell.length_b   1.000
_cell.length_c   1.000
_cell.angle_alpha   90.00
_cell.angle_beta   90.00
_cell.angle_gamma   90.00
#
_symmetry.space_group_name_H-M   'P 1'
#
loop_
_entity.id
_entity.type
_entity.pdbx_description
1 polymer ?
#
loop_
_entity_poly.entity_id
_entity_poly.type
_entity_poly.pdbx_seq_one_letter_code
_entity_poly.pdbx_strand_id
1 'polypeptide(L)' 'MATYKTEKNEYEIVIGVEIHAQINTKSKLFSHSSTEFGAKPNSQVSFVDAAMPGMLPVLNKEAIKKA' A
#
# COMPACT_ATOMS: atom_id res chain seq x y z
N MET A 1 10.33 27.53 0.66
CA MET A 1 8.93 27.72 1.09
C MET A 1 8.27 28.65 0.10
N ALA A 2 7.15 28.24 -0.51
CA ALA A 2 6.45 29.05 -1.49
C ALA A 2 5.51 30.02 -0.75
N THR A 3 5.82 31.31 -0.81
CA THR A 3 5.01 32.37 -0.20
C THR A 3 4.17 33.04 -1.28
N TYR A 4 2.87 33.19 -1.03
CA TYR A 4 1.92 33.84 -1.94
C TYR A 4 1.48 35.18 -1.36
N LYS A 5 1.75 36.28 -2.08
CA LYS A 5 1.36 37.64 -1.69
C LYS A 5 0.12 38.07 -2.44
N THR A 6 -0.91 38.50 -1.70
CA THR A 6 -2.03 39.28 -2.24
C THR A 6 -1.77 40.76 -1.99
N GLU A 7 -2.59 41.64 -2.58
CA GLU A 7 -2.49 43.10 -2.39
C GLU A 7 -2.58 43.54 -0.91
N LYS A 8 -3.08 42.68 -0.02
CA LYS A 8 -3.29 43.00 1.39
C LYS A 8 -2.55 42.09 2.39
N ASN A 9 -2.14 40.86 2.02
CA ASN A 9 -1.58 39.87 2.95
C ASN A 9 -0.49 38.98 2.31
N GLU A 10 0.32 38.34 3.15
CA GLU A 10 1.32 37.33 2.77
C GLU A 10 0.93 35.97 3.39
N TYR A 11 0.85 34.92 2.56
CA TYR A 11 0.45 33.56 2.96
C TYR A 11 1.56 32.56 2.67
N GLU A 12 1.76 31.59 3.57
CA GLU A 12 2.63 30.44 3.32
C GLU A 12 1.82 29.27 2.78
N ILE A 13 2.28 28.68 1.66
CA ILE A 13 1.65 27.50 1.08
C ILE A 13 2.29 26.25 1.69
N VAL A 14 1.47 25.48 2.42
CA VAL A 14 1.84 24.17 2.97
C VAL A 14 1.04 23.09 2.25
N ILE A 15 1.72 22.18 1.57
CA ILE A 15 1.10 21.08 0.81
C ILE A 15 1.64 19.76 1.34
N GLY A 16 0.73 18.86 1.72
CA GLY A 16 1.03 17.45 2.00
C GLY A 16 0.63 16.57 0.84
N VAL A 17 1.43 15.55 0.53
CA VAL A 17 1.13 14.54 -0.49
C VAL A 17 1.28 13.16 0.13
N GLU A 18 0.28 12.31 -0.09
CA GLU A 18 0.31 10.90 0.29
C GLU A 18 0.34 10.04 -0.98
N ILE A 19 1.33 9.16 -1.08
CA ILE A 19 1.55 8.32 -2.27
C ILE A 19 1.46 6.86 -1.85
N HIS A 20 0.62 6.10 -2.54
CA HIS A 20 0.58 4.64 -2.42
C HIS A 20 1.19 4.01 -3.68
N ALA A 21 2.23 3.20 -3.49
CA ALA A 21 2.86 2.43 -4.56
C ALA A 21 2.78 0.94 -4.23
N GLN A 22 2.26 0.13 -5.15
CA GLN A 22 2.18 -1.32 -4.98
C GLN A 22 3.53 -1.97 -5.27
N ILE A 23 4.07 -2.71 -4.31
CA ILE A 23 5.31 -3.44 -4.50
C ILE A 23 5.07 -4.63 -5.43
N ASN A 24 5.81 -4.66 -6.55
CA ASN A 24 5.72 -5.74 -7.54
C ASN A 24 6.37 -7.03 -7.01
N THR A 25 5.63 -7.78 -6.19
CA THR A 25 5.99 -9.11 -5.66
C THR A 25 5.05 -10.15 -6.24
N LYS A 26 5.40 -11.45 -6.17
CA LYS A 26 4.54 -12.54 -6.65
C LYS A 26 3.46 -12.97 -5.66
N SER A 27 3.67 -12.71 -4.37
CA SER A 27 2.75 -13.06 -3.29
C SER A 27 2.49 -11.87 -2.37
N LYS A 28 1.36 -11.89 -1.65
CA LYS A 28 0.96 -10.82 -0.74
C LYS A 28 1.96 -10.60 0.39
N LEU A 29 1.80 -9.48 1.12
CA LEU A 29 2.72 -9.04 2.17
C LEU A 29 2.78 -10.01 3.37
N PHE A 30 1.65 -10.61 3.72
CA PHE A 30 1.51 -11.45 4.92
C PHE A 30 1.05 -12.90 4.64
N SER A 31 0.86 -13.25 3.36
CA SER A 31 0.38 -14.56 2.95
C SER A 31 1.01 -15.00 1.63
N HIS A 32 0.89 -16.28 1.31
CA HIS A 32 1.43 -16.87 0.08
C HIS A 32 0.50 -16.74 -1.14
N SER A 33 -0.63 -16.04 -1.01
CA SER A 33 -1.56 -15.84 -2.13
C SER A 33 -0.98 -14.93 -3.20
N SER A 34 -1.35 -15.16 -4.45
CA SER A 34 -0.92 -14.37 -5.60
C SER A 34 -1.37 -12.90 -5.51
N THR A 35 -0.55 -12.02 -6.06
CA THR A 35 -0.80 -10.58 -6.30
C THR A 35 -1.15 -10.28 -7.76
N GLU A 36 -1.29 -11.32 -8.60
CA GLU A 36 -1.58 -11.20 -10.02
C GLU A 36 -2.97 -10.60 -10.27
N PHE A 37 -3.02 -9.62 -11.18
CA PHE A 37 -4.24 -8.92 -11.54
C PHE A 37 -5.15 -9.78 -12.44
N GLY A 38 -6.47 -9.63 -12.31
CA GLY A 38 -7.46 -10.19 -13.24
C GLY A 38 -7.98 -11.59 -12.92
N ALA A 39 -7.66 -12.15 -11.75
CA ALA A 39 -8.18 -13.45 -11.34
C ALA A 39 -9.68 -13.42 -11.01
N LYS A 40 -10.31 -14.61 -11.03
CA LYS A 40 -11.73 -14.79 -10.63
C LYS A 40 -11.94 -14.32 -9.19
N PRO A 41 -13.12 -13.76 -8.85
CA PRO A 41 -13.45 -13.40 -7.46
C PRO A 41 -13.14 -14.52 -6.47
N ASN A 42 -12.48 -14.16 -5.36
CA ASN A 42 -12.11 -15.05 -4.25
C ASN A 42 -11.21 -16.25 -4.62
N SER A 43 -10.54 -16.24 -5.79
CA SER A 43 -9.65 -17.34 -6.21
C SER A 43 -8.20 -17.20 -5.72
N GLN A 44 -7.76 -15.99 -5.34
CA GLN A 44 -6.42 -15.72 -4.83
C GLN A 44 -6.47 -15.32 -3.34
N VAL A 45 -7.12 -16.15 -2.53
CA VAL A 45 -7.39 -15.88 -1.11
C VAL A 45 -6.92 -17.08 -0.28
N SER A 46 -6.10 -16.81 0.73
CA SER A 46 -5.73 -17.76 1.77
C SER A 46 -6.56 -17.52 3.04
N PHE A 47 -6.46 -18.40 4.03
CA PHE A 47 -7.11 -18.18 5.32
C PHE A 47 -6.62 -16.93 6.05
N VAL A 48 -5.35 -16.54 5.86
CA VAL A 48 -4.82 -15.27 6.37
C VAL A 48 -5.52 -14.09 5.70
N ASP A 49 -5.71 -14.13 4.38
CA ASP A 49 -6.38 -13.06 3.64
C ASP A 49 -7.87 -12.97 3.97
N ALA A 50 -8.49 -14.11 4.26
CA ALA A 50 -9.88 -14.21 4.68
C ALA A 50 -10.08 -13.92 6.18
N ALA A 51 -9.01 -13.54 6.90
CA ALA A 51 -9.03 -13.27 8.34
C ALA A 51 -9.68 -14.39 9.18
N MET A 52 -9.43 -15.65 8.80
CA MET A 52 -9.97 -16.79 9.53
C MET A 52 -9.39 -16.86 10.95
N PRO A 53 -10.17 -17.25 11.96
CA PRO A 53 -9.70 -17.37 13.33
C PRO A 53 -8.46 -18.27 13.45
N GLY A 54 -7.46 -17.83 14.21
CA GLY A 54 -6.23 -18.59 14.47
C GLY A 54 -5.15 -18.48 13.39
N MET A 55 -5.37 -17.71 12.33
CA MET A 55 -4.35 -17.47 11.30
C MET A 55 -3.32 -16.42 11.75
N LEU A 56 -2.04 -16.68 11.45
CA LEU A 56 -0.93 -15.78 11.78
C LEU A 56 -0.30 -15.24 10.48
N PRO A 57 0.04 -13.93 10.43
CA PRO A 57 0.68 -13.33 9.26
C PRO A 57 2.15 -13.75 9.14
N VAL A 58 2.62 -13.96 7.91
CA VAL A 58 4.04 -14.26 7.61
C VAL A 58 4.58 -13.24 6.62
N LEU A 59 5.57 -12.46 7.06
CA LEU A 59 6.11 -11.34 6.28
C LEU A 59 6.84 -11.80 5.01
N ASN A 60 6.51 -11.17 3.88
CA ASN A 60 7.14 -11.43 2.59
C ASN A 60 8.53 -10.77 2.50
N LYS A 61 9.58 -11.60 2.48
CA LYS A 61 10.98 -11.16 2.35
C LYS A 61 11.27 -10.41 1.05
N GLU A 62 10.56 -10.73 -0.04
CA GLU A 62 10.71 -10.03 -1.32
C GLU A 62 10.15 -8.61 -1.24
N ALA A 63 9.03 -8.43 -0.53
CA ALA A 63 8.44 -7.11 -0.32
C ALA A 63 9.39 -6.19 0.44
N ILE A 64 10.06 -6.70 1.48
CA ILE A 64 11.05 -5.94 2.25
C ILE A 64 12.28 -5.55 1.41
N LYS A 65 12.73 -6.40 0.50
CA LYS A 65 13.87 -6.07 -0.38
C LYS A 65 13.56 -4.99 -1.42
N LYS A 66 12.28 -4.78 -1.72
CA LYS A 66 11.80 -3.86 -2.76
C LYS A 66 11.15 -2.59 -2.19
N ALA A 67 11.02 -2.50 -0.87
CA ALA A 67 10.59 -1.32 -0.14
C ALA A 67 11.75 -0.32 -0.03
#